data_AF-A0A0F8ZYI0-F1
#
_entry.id   AF-A0A0F8ZYI0-F1
#
_cell.length_a   1.000
_cell.length_b   1.000
_cell.length_c   1.000
_cell.angle_alpha   90.00
_cell.angle_beta   90.00
_cell.angle_gamma   90.00
#
_symmetry.space_group_name_H-M   'P 1'
#
loop_
_entity.id
_entity.type
_entity.pdbx_description
1 polymer ?
#
loop_
_entity_poly.entity_id
_entity_poly.type
_entity_poly.pdbx_seq_one_letter_code
_entity_poly.pdbx_strand_id
1 'polypeptide(L)'
;MSEYTKGKLATKTTLKWRCHTPRLFDEILLNPGTSTLKQPLIIFRAILVEVAQRAIELNDDELNLLMLRLTLYDCADPLCKNYNPDIIHKLEQSLHSSAKAKPEQKG
;
A
#
# COMPACT_ATOMS: atom_id res chain seq x y z
N MET A 1 43.27 -4.68 -22.83
CA MET A 1 42.17 -5.46 -22.21
C MET A 1 42.02 -5.01 -20.77
N SER A 2 40.91 -4.37 -20.43
CA SER A 2 40.12 -4.63 -19.22
C SER A 2 39.10 -3.49 -19.08
N GLU A 3 37.92 -3.72 -19.65
CA GLU A 3 36.72 -2.96 -19.35
C GLU A 3 36.19 -3.30 -17.93
N TYR A 4 35.26 -2.46 -17.47
CA TYR A 4 34.29 -2.67 -16.39
C TYR A 4 34.74 -2.47 -14.93
N THR A 5 34.24 -1.38 -14.35
CA THR A 5 33.22 -1.55 -13.29
C THR A 5 32.27 -0.35 -13.29
N LYS A 6 31.07 -0.56 -13.87
CA LYS A 6 29.93 0.36 -13.76
C LYS A 6 29.55 0.47 -12.28
N GLY A 7 29.70 1.66 -11.70
CA GLY A 7 29.19 1.97 -10.37
C GLY A 7 27.67 1.77 -10.32
N LYS A 8 27.20 0.88 -9.45
CA LYS A 8 25.79 0.77 -9.08
C LYS A 8 25.39 2.10 -8.43
N LEU A 9 24.55 2.88 -9.11
CA LEU A 9 23.87 4.01 -8.51
C LEU A 9 22.97 3.48 -7.38
N ALA A 10 23.38 3.68 -6.13
CA ALA A 10 22.55 3.35 -4.98
C ALA A 10 21.30 4.23 -5.04
N THR A 11 20.16 3.63 -5.42
CA THR A 11 18.89 4.33 -5.42
C THR A 11 18.53 4.65 -3.98
N LYS A 12 18.48 5.95 -3.67
CA LYS A 12 18.11 6.48 -2.36
C LYS A 12 16.78 5.85 -1.93
N THR A 13 16.83 4.92 -0.98
CA THR A 13 15.67 4.18 -0.52
C THR A 13 14.84 5.10 0.35
N THR A 14 13.79 5.70 -0.23
CA THR A 14 12.87 6.56 0.53
C THR A 14 12.08 5.67 1.48
N LEU A 15 12.15 5.92 2.79
CA LEU A 15 11.32 5.23 3.76
C LEU A 15 9.84 5.44 3.41
N LYS A 16 9.11 4.34 3.18
CA LYS A 16 7.67 4.36 2.90
C LYS A 16 6.92 3.85 4.13
N TRP A 17 6.21 4.77 4.78
CA TRP A 17 5.32 4.41 5.89
C TRP A 17 4.12 3.60 5.39
N ARG A 18 3.84 2.51 6.09
CA ARG A 18 2.69 1.62 5.91
C ARG A 18 1.89 1.57 7.20
N CYS A 19 0.58 1.40 7.08
CA CYS A 19 -0.33 1.29 8.21
C CYS A 19 -1.00 -0.08 8.15
N HIS A 20 -0.83 -0.89 9.20
CA HIS A 20 -1.53 -2.15 9.31
C HIS A 20 -2.97 -1.90 9.81
N THR A 21 -3.82 -1.39 8.93
CA THR A 21 -5.14 -0.86 9.30
C THR A 21 -6.02 -1.86 10.06
N PRO A 22 -6.10 -3.16 9.67
CA PRO A 22 -6.87 -4.13 10.44
C PRO A 22 -6.43 -4.25 11.90
N ARG A 23 -5.11 -4.32 12.15
CA ARG A 23 -4.55 -4.40 13.51
C ARG A 23 -4.72 -3.12 14.29
N LEU A 24 -4.57 -1.96 13.63
CA LEU A 24 -4.85 -0.68 14.26
C LEU A 24 -6.31 -0.63 14.76
N PHE A 25 -7.26 -1.11 13.97
CA PHE A 25 -8.65 -1.19 14.41
C PHE A 25 -8.82 -2.18 15.55
N ASP A 26 -8.21 -3.35 15.49
CA ASP A 26 -8.29 -4.31 16.59
C ASP A 26 -7.72 -3.71 17.90
N GLU A 27 -6.58 -3.02 17.85
CA GLU A 27 -5.99 -2.31 19.00
C GLU A 27 -6.94 -1.24 19.57
N ILE A 28 -7.54 -0.42 18.70
CA ILE A 28 -8.48 0.62 19.14
C ILE A 28 -9.74 -0.01 19.72
N LEU A 29 -10.30 -1.05 19.10
CA LEU A 29 -11.55 -1.69 19.52
C LEU A 29 -11.42 -2.51 20.80
N LEU A 30 -10.23 -3.04 21.07
CA LEU A 30 -9.92 -3.78 22.30
C LEU A 30 -9.66 -2.84 23.50
N ASN A 31 -9.39 -1.56 23.25
CA ASN A 31 -9.23 -0.58 24.32
C ASN A 31 -10.59 -0.27 24.99
N PRO A 32 -10.77 -0.50 26.31
CA PRO A 32 -12.03 -0.18 26.99
C PRO A 32 -12.40 1.30 26.96
N GLY A 33 -11.40 2.20 26.87
CA GLY A 33 -11.58 3.65 26.85
C GLY A 33 -12.13 4.22 25.55
N THR A 34 -12.30 3.41 24.50
CA THR A 34 -12.73 3.82 23.16
C THR A 34 -14.09 3.23 22.78
N SER A 35 -14.89 2.80 23.76
CA SER A 35 -16.18 2.13 23.55
C SER A 35 -17.13 2.92 22.62
N THR A 36 -17.16 4.25 22.74
CA THR A 36 -17.93 5.15 21.86
C THR A 36 -17.52 5.05 20.39
N LEU A 37 -16.29 4.66 20.08
CA LEU A 37 -15.76 4.54 18.72
C LEU A 37 -16.03 3.16 18.09
N LYS A 38 -16.58 2.19 18.84
CA LYS A 38 -16.76 0.83 18.34
C LYS A 38 -17.65 0.76 17.11
N GLN A 39 -18.88 1.27 17.20
CA GLN A 39 -19.83 1.22 16.09
C GLN A 39 -19.30 1.98 14.85
N PRO A 40 -18.80 3.23 14.96
CA PRO A 40 -18.22 3.93 13.81
C PRO A 40 -17.04 3.19 13.17
N LEU A 41 -16.13 2.63 13.95
CA LEU A 41 -14.95 1.93 13.42
C LEU A 41 -15.29 0.61 12.75
N ILE A 42 -16.28 -0.13 13.24
CA ILE A 42 -16.78 -1.34 12.59
C ILE A 42 -17.39 -1.00 11.21
N ILE A 43 -18.22 0.05 11.15
CA ILE A 43 -18.81 0.53 9.89
C ILE A 43 -17.70 0.99 8.93
N PHE A 44 -16.75 1.77 9.44
CA PHE A 44 -15.64 2.27 8.63
C PHE A 44 -14.76 1.14 8.08
N ARG A 45 -14.49 0.12 8.90
CA ARG A 45 -13.78 -1.09 8.45
C ARG A 45 -14.52 -1.79 7.31
N ALA A 46 -15.83 -1.95 7.41
CA ALA A 46 -16.63 -2.58 6.35
C ALA A 46 -16.54 -1.79 5.04
N ILE A 47 -16.71 -0.47 5.11
CA ILE A 47 -16.59 0.42 3.93
C ILE A 47 -15.19 0.34 3.32
N LEU A 48 -14.12 0.31 4.14
CA LEU A 48 -12.76 0.18 3.62
C LEU A 48 -12.53 -1.14 2.88
N VAL A 49 -13.14 -2.24 3.33
CA VAL A 49 -13.09 -3.53 2.63
C VAL A 49 -13.80 -3.43 1.28
N GLU A 50 -14.99 -2.81 1.25
CA GLU A 50 -15.70 -2.57 -0.01
C GLU A 50 -14.90 -1.70 -0.99
N VAL A 51 -14.28 -0.62 -0.49
CA VAL A 51 -13.39 0.23 -1.30
C VAL A 51 -12.20 -0.56 -1.84
N ALA A 52 -11.58 -1.41 -1.01
CA ALA A 52 -10.46 -2.24 -1.43
C ALA A 52 -10.86 -3.26 -2.50
N GLN A 53 -12.06 -3.84 -2.40
CA GLN A 53 -12.62 -4.73 -3.40
C GLN A 53 -12.91 -3.99 -4.72
N ARG A 54 -13.51 -2.80 -4.65
CA ARG A 54 -13.76 -1.96 -5.83
C ARG A 54 -12.48 -1.50 -6.50
N ALA A 55 -11.40 -1.28 -5.75
CA ALA A 55 -10.09 -0.94 -6.30
C ALA A 55 -9.50 -2.08 -7.16
N ILE A 56 -9.68 -3.33 -6.74
CA ILE A 56 -9.30 -4.51 -7.53
C ILE A 56 -10.10 -4.55 -8.83
N GLU A 57 -11.41 -4.37 -8.73
CA GLU A 57 -12.33 -4.43 -9.89
C GLU A 57 -12.07 -3.33 -10.92
N LEU A 58 -11.72 -2.12 -10.46
CA LEU A 58 -11.32 -1.02 -11.33
C LEU A 58 -9.94 -1.21 -11.93
N ASN A 59 -9.12 -2.10 -11.36
CA ASN A 59 -7.73 -2.34 -11.73
C ASN A 59 -6.92 -1.03 -11.81
N ASP A 60 -7.15 -0.14 -10.84
CA ASP A 60 -6.45 1.14 -10.75
C ASP A 60 -5.17 0.98 -9.92
N ASP A 61 -4.00 1.16 -10.56
CA ASP A 61 -2.70 0.94 -9.94
C ASP A 61 -2.44 1.87 -8.75
N GLU A 62 -2.87 3.14 -8.82
CA GLU A 62 -2.66 4.13 -7.76
C GLU A 62 -3.50 3.78 -6.53
N LEU A 63 -4.77 3.43 -6.75
CA LEU A 63 -5.69 3.04 -5.70
C LEU A 63 -5.28 1.71 -5.07
N ASN A 64 -4.90 0.72 -5.88
CA ASN A 64 -4.39 -0.57 -5.38
C ASN A 64 -3.12 -0.40 -4.54
N LEU A 65 -2.22 0.53 -4.91
CA LEU A 65 -1.07 0.85 -4.08
C LEU A 65 -1.49 1.42 -2.71
N LEU A 66 -2.51 2.28 -2.67
CA LEU A 66 -3.03 2.78 -1.39
C LEU A 66 -3.60 1.64 -0.53
N MET A 67 -4.34 0.72 -1.12
CA MET A 67 -4.89 -0.45 -0.41
C MET A 67 -3.78 -1.36 0.15
N LEU A 68 -2.70 -1.57 -0.63
CA LEU A 68 -1.50 -2.28 -0.16
C LEU A 68 -0.82 -1.57 1.02
N ARG A 69 -0.70 -0.23 0.96
CA ARG A 69 -0.11 0.58 2.06
C ARG A 69 -0.95 0.56 3.34
N LEU A 70 -2.25 0.37 3.21
CA LEU A 70 -3.20 0.21 4.31
C LEU A 70 -3.30 -1.24 4.80
N THR A 71 -2.58 -2.17 4.18
CA THR A 71 -2.62 -3.61 4.51
C THR A 71 -4.06 -4.16 4.43
N LEU A 72 -4.80 -3.75 3.40
CA LEU A 72 -6.17 -4.23 3.16
C LEU A 72 -6.22 -5.46 2.25
N TYR A 73 -5.09 -5.82 1.64
CA TYR A 73 -4.92 -7.07 0.90
C TYR A 73 -4.04 -8.03 1.67
N ASP A 74 -4.42 -9.31 1.66
CA ASP A 74 -3.67 -10.39 2.30
C ASP A 74 -2.21 -10.45 1.83
N CYS A 75 -1.96 -10.14 0.55
CA CYS A 75 -0.60 -10.13 0.01
C CYS A 75 0.29 -8.99 0.55
N ALA A 76 -0.30 -7.99 1.21
CA ALA A 76 0.40 -6.91 1.88
C ALA A 76 0.59 -7.11 3.38
N ASP A 77 -0.08 -8.08 3.99
CA ASP A 77 0.02 -8.37 5.43
C ASP A 77 1.20 -9.32 5.70
N PRO A 78 2.28 -8.89 6.39
CA PRO A 78 3.44 -9.72 6.70
C PRO A 78 3.15 -10.99 7.51
N LEU A 79 1.96 -11.08 8.10
CA LEU A 79 1.54 -12.16 8.99
C LEU A 79 0.56 -13.11 8.31
N CYS A 80 0.06 -12.73 7.13
CA CYS A 80 -0.78 -13.60 6.33
C CYS A 80 0.09 -14.59 5.55
N LYS A 81 -0.41 -15.81 5.37
CA LYS A 81 0.26 -16.86 4.56
C LYS A 81 0.50 -16.42 3.11
N ASN A 82 -0.35 -15.54 2.60
CA ASN A 82 -0.32 -15.07 1.22
C ASN A 82 0.58 -13.83 1.03
N TYR A 83 1.33 -13.41 2.05
CA TYR A 83 2.23 -12.27 1.99
C TYR A 83 3.21 -12.40 0.81
N ASN A 84 3.27 -11.36 -0.03
CA ASN A 84 4.17 -11.34 -1.17
C ASN A 84 4.81 -9.95 -1.35
N PRO A 85 6.05 -9.75 -0.87
CA PRO A 85 6.71 -8.46 -0.97
C PRO A 85 7.04 -8.06 -2.42
N ASP A 86 7.17 -9.03 -3.34
CA ASP A 86 7.49 -8.77 -4.75
C ASP A 86 6.33 -8.09 -5.47
N ILE A 87 5.08 -8.44 -5.12
CA ILE A 87 3.88 -7.78 -5.70
C ILE A 87 3.89 -6.31 -5.32
N ILE A 88 4.17 -6.00 -4.05
CA ILE A 88 4.22 -4.63 -3.57
C ILE A 88 5.35 -3.86 -4.28
N HIS A 89 6.52 -4.49 -4.43
CA HIS A 89 7.64 -3.86 -5.11
C HIS A 89 7.35 -3.58 -6.59
N LYS A 90 6.70 -4.52 -7.29
CA LYS A 90 6.32 -4.36 -8.70
C LYS A 90 5.34 -3.21 -8.91
N LEU A 91 4.29 -3.12 -8.09
CA LEU A 91 3.31 -2.02 -8.15
C LEU A 91 3.93 -0.67 -7.81
N GLU A 92 4.86 -0.64 -6.86
CA GLU A 92 5.61 0.58 -6.57
C GLU A 92 6.47 1.03 -7.77
N GLN A 93 7.08 0.09 -8.50
CA GLN A 93 7.89 0.39 -9.68
C GLN A 93 7.07 0.83 -10.91
N SER A 94 5.89 0.23 -11.13
CA SER A 94 5.01 0.60 -12.25
C SER A 94 4.61 2.08 -12.17
N LEU A 95 4.25 2.55 -10.96
CA LEU A 95 3.85 3.93 -10.73
C LEU A 95 4.99 4.95 -10.90
N HIS A 96 6.22 4.62 -10.50
CA HIS A 96 7.37 5.50 -10.75
C HIS A 96 7.69 5.63 -12.24
N SER A 97 7.39 4.59 -13.02
CA SER A 97 7.58 4.59 -14.46
C SER A 97 6.49 5.41 -15.16
N SER A 98 5.24 5.31 -14.71
CA SER A 98 4.10 6.09 -15.21
C SER A 98 4.18 7.58 -14.85
N ALA A 99 4.69 7.93 -13.66
CA ALA A 99 4.86 9.33 -13.24
C ALA A 99 5.89 10.10 -14.07
N LYS A 100 6.88 9.42 -14.65
CA LYS A 100 7.87 10.03 -15.57
C LYS A 100 7.33 10.22 -16.99
N ALA A 101 6.20 9.60 -17.33
CA ALA A 101 5.64 9.59 -18.67
C ALA A 101 4.55 10.65 -18.92
N LYS A 102 4.14 11.44 -17.91
CA LYS A 102 3.26 12.60 -18.10
C LYS A 102 4.12 13.86 -18.34
N PRO A 103 4.41 14.26 -19.59
CA PRO A 103 5.03 15.55 -19.84
C PRO A 103 4.08 16.66 -19.36
N GLU A 104 4.64 17.63 -18.65
CA GLU A 104 3.99 18.87 -18.24
C GLU A 104 3.27 19.48 -19.45
N GLN A 105 1.94 19.43 -19.46
CA GLN A 105 1.16 20.30 -20.35
C GLN A 105 1.33 21.72 -19.82
N LYS A 106 2.32 22.43 -20.38
CA LYS A 106 2.43 23.88 -20.27
C LYS A 106 1.24 24.48 -20.99
N GLY A 107 0.27 24.98 -20.21
CA GLY A 107 -0.77 25.89 -20.69
C GLY A 107 -0.22 27.28 -20.98
#